data_AF-A0A524DS02-F1
#
_entry.id   AF-A0A524DS02-F1
#
_cell.length_a   1.000
_cell.length_b   1.000
_cell.length_c   1.000
_cell.angle_alpha   90.00
_cell.angle_beta   90.00
_cell.angle_gamma   90.00
#
_symmetry.space_group_name_H-M   'P 1'
#
loop_
_entity.id
_entity.type
_entity.pdbx_description
1 polymer ?
#
loop_
_entity_poly.entity_id
_entity_poly.type
_entity_poly.pdbx_seq_one_letter_code
_entity_poly.pdbx_strand_id
1 'polypeptide(L)'
;MVNKKGKFRLLSYFIDTNLIYYKTINKEKKILAFAFFELSGYFPIEKILQNFLKRGLVLFYSVEININKPDAIIYILCIKHINKSEIFKNFNLISYKLNQVDQSIHFLKDEDLEKEFLKILSLDIKKKSLISNAIGSIRVKHDSTLKSLDFYLINYDRFPNGDDILYQLINYLGNLKRFGYLILNFQLINNVISAEIYFIDFIEDNNPQISNLEIIVNEFFGIELIHKIKLELKKIYCPLWRYRLTNNQYSFEKISILHNFEHYYNHKNLLNFNHEFKELLEVNELEFHQLNQNLFFIEQSTVVIIIATMQFRLLLNLIKKFRSKYFLLIIVLNDKGYTDLMKMEKINSITNLKIINYEEFCRFDLKSIKNF
;
A
#
# COMPACT_ATOMS: atom_id res chain seq x y z
N MET A 1 17.22 5.99 36.84
CA MET A 1 17.65 7.39 36.64
C MET A 1 16.89 7.98 35.46
N VAL A 2 16.23 9.13 35.70
CA VAL A 2 15.58 10.09 34.77
C VAL A 2 14.64 9.52 33.69
N ASN A 3 13.42 9.17 34.11
CA ASN A 3 12.26 9.04 33.22
C ASN A 3 11.85 10.43 32.69
N LYS A 4 12.34 10.81 31.49
CA LYS A 4 11.74 11.93 30.75
C LYS A 4 10.34 11.50 30.29
N LYS A 5 9.32 12.06 30.95
CA LYS A 5 7.89 11.83 30.70
C LYS A 5 7.54 12.05 29.23
N GLY A 6 7.20 10.98 28.51
CA GLY A 6 6.41 11.10 27.29
C GLY A 6 5.05 11.72 27.64
N LYS A 7 4.55 12.64 26.80
CA LYS A 7 3.30 13.40 27.04
C LYS A 7 2.04 12.51 27.16
N PHE A 8 2.13 11.25 26.74
CA PHE A 8 1.08 10.24 26.80
C PHE A 8 1.71 8.88 27.17
N ARG A 9 1.05 8.11 28.04
CA ARG A 9 1.40 6.69 28.26
C ARG A 9 0.74 5.87 27.16
N LEU A 10 1.50 5.00 26.49
CA LEU A 10 1.10 4.28 25.28
C LEU A 10 -0.26 3.58 25.40
N LEU A 11 -0.50 2.94 26.56
CA LEU A 11 -1.71 2.16 26.87
C LEU A 11 -2.61 2.86 27.91
N SER A 12 -2.54 4.18 28.02
CA SER A 12 -3.45 4.95 28.90
C SER A 12 -4.49 5.70 28.06
N TYR A 13 -5.38 4.94 27.45
CA TYR A 13 -6.57 5.42 26.74
C TYR A 13 -7.84 4.92 27.42
N PHE A 14 -8.99 5.47 27.03
CA PHE A 14 -10.29 4.90 27.37
C PHE A 14 -11.17 4.90 26.11
N ILE A 15 -12.12 3.98 26.06
CA ILE A 15 -13.04 3.82 24.94
C ILE A 15 -14.41 4.32 25.35
N ASP A 16 -15.09 4.98 24.42
CA ASP A 16 -16.45 5.45 24.58
C ASP A 16 -17.18 5.26 23.24
N THR A 17 -17.85 4.11 23.14
CA THR A 17 -18.54 3.62 21.95
C THR A 17 -17.63 3.62 20.71
N ASN A 18 -17.69 4.66 19.88
CA ASN A 18 -16.97 4.76 18.61
C ASN A 18 -15.61 5.46 18.70
N LEU A 19 -15.18 5.88 19.89
CA LEU A 19 -14.02 6.75 20.06
C LEU A 19 -13.04 6.21 21.10
N ILE A 20 -11.76 6.16 20.72
CA ILE A 20 -10.63 5.93 21.64
C ILE A 20 -10.04 7.27 22.03
N TYR A 21 -10.02 7.57 23.32
CA TYR A 21 -9.54 8.85 23.85
C TYR A 21 -8.18 8.74 24.52
N TYR A 22 -7.29 9.66 24.15
CA TYR A 22 -6.02 9.92 24.84
C TYR A 22 -6.07 11.29 25.54
N LYS A 23 -5.83 11.29 26.85
CA LYS A 23 -5.68 12.52 27.64
C LYS A 23 -4.21 12.90 27.76
N THR A 24 -3.88 14.17 27.47
CA THR A 24 -2.54 14.71 27.76
C THR A 24 -2.29 14.74 29.27
N ILE A 25 -1.08 14.41 29.70
CA ILE A 25 -0.65 14.49 31.11
C ILE A 25 -0.42 15.97 31.57
N ASN A 26 -0.35 16.93 30.64
CA ASN A 26 -0.05 18.34 30.94
C ASN A 26 -1.29 19.21 31.24
N LYS A 27 -1.07 20.37 31.89
CA LYS A 27 -2.10 21.36 32.30
C LYS A 27 -2.96 21.90 31.14
N GLU A 28 -2.41 21.98 29.92
CA GLU A 28 -3.22 22.19 28.72
C GLU A 28 -3.94 20.88 28.35
N LYS A 29 -5.19 20.73 28.80
CA LYS A 29 -6.05 19.55 28.59
C LYS A 29 -6.43 19.37 27.10
N LYS A 30 -5.48 19.09 26.22
CA LYS A 30 -5.79 18.69 24.84
C LYS A 30 -6.14 17.21 24.85
N ILE A 31 -7.31 16.89 24.34
CA ILE A 31 -7.80 15.52 24.21
C ILE A 31 -7.67 15.14 22.74
N LEU A 32 -7.08 13.97 22.50
CA LEU A 32 -7.12 13.32 21.19
C LEU A 32 -8.17 12.22 21.24
N ALA A 33 -8.94 12.07 20.19
CA ALA A 33 -9.82 10.94 19.99
C ALA A 33 -9.60 10.32 18.62
N PHE A 34 -9.72 9.00 18.55
CA PHE A 34 -9.58 8.24 17.33
C PHE A 34 -10.87 7.51 17.02
N ALA A 35 -11.37 7.69 15.79
CA ALA A 35 -12.49 6.93 15.24
C ALA A 35 -11.96 6.04 14.11
N PHE A 36 -12.44 4.80 14.04
CA PHE A 36 -12.09 3.86 12.99
C PHE A 36 -13.36 3.49 12.23
N PHE A 37 -13.28 3.42 10.91
CA PHE A 37 -14.36 2.89 10.09
C PHE A 37 -13.81 2.04 8.95
N GLU A 38 -14.58 1.03 8.59
CA GLU A 38 -14.33 0.19 7.43
C GLU A 38 -15.12 0.73 6.24
N LEU A 39 -14.52 0.62 5.06
CA LEU A 39 -15.18 0.91 3.78
C LEU A 39 -15.08 -0.35 2.91
N SER A 40 -16.23 -0.96 2.61
CA SER A 40 -16.34 -2.07 1.67
C SER A 40 -16.69 -1.54 0.28
N GLY A 41 -15.71 -1.51 -0.62
CA GLY A 41 -15.89 -1.09 -2.01
C GLY A 41 -15.45 0.35 -2.34
N TYR A 42 -15.64 0.75 -3.60
CA TYR A 42 -15.19 2.04 -4.11
C TYR A 42 -16.18 3.19 -3.85
N PHE A 43 -15.86 4.05 -2.89
CA PHE A 43 -16.53 5.34 -2.73
C PHE A 43 -15.53 6.49 -2.64
N PRO A 44 -15.68 7.57 -3.45
CA PRO A 44 -14.74 8.69 -3.48
C PRO A 44 -14.90 9.63 -2.28
N ILE A 45 -14.67 9.13 -1.06
CA ILE A 45 -14.82 9.89 0.19
C ILE A 45 -13.67 10.87 0.46
N GLU A 46 -12.60 10.82 -0.31
CA GLU A 46 -11.40 11.64 -0.10
C GLU A 46 -11.66 13.13 -0.09
N LYS A 47 -12.43 13.65 -1.05
CA LYS A 47 -12.75 15.08 -1.10
C LYS A 47 -13.43 15.53 0.19
N ILE A 48 -14.20 14.63 0.82
CA ILE A 48 -14.88 14.87 2.09
C ILE A 48 -13.87 14.87 3.23
N LEU A 49 -12.99 13.86 3.28
CA LEU A 49 -11.91 13.76 4.29
C LEU A 49 -10.94 14.95 4.21
N GLN A 50 -10.54 15.34 3.01
CA GLN A 50 -9.72 16.53 2.76
C GLN A 50 -10.43 17.81 3.20
N ASN A 51 -11.75 17.91 3.00
CA ASN A 51 -12.54 19.03 3.51
C ASN A 51 -12.60 19.03 5.04
N PHE A 52 -12.66 17.87 5.70
CA PHE A 52 -12.59 17.79 7.16
C PHE A 52 -11.24 18.30 7.69
N LEU A 53 -10.12 17.95 7.03
CA LEU A 53 -8.80 18.48 7.37
C LEU A 53 -8.75 19.99 7.21
N LYS A 54 -9.15 20.51 6.04
CA LYS A 54 -9.12 21.96 5.74
C LYS A 54 -9.98 22.78 6.69
N ARG A 55 -11.09 22.21 7.19
CA ARG A 55 -11.97 22.84 8.19
C ARG A 55 -11.52 22.63 9.63
N GLY A 56 -10.45 21.87 9.87
CA GLY A 56 -9.96 21.56 11.22
C GLY A 56 -10.89 20.64 12.03
N LEU A 57 -11.82 19.92 11.38
CA LEU A 57 -12.70 18.95 12.05
C LEU A 57 -11.93 17.69 12.46
N VAL A 58 -10.94 17.30 11.64
CA VAL A 58 -9.97 16.25 11.94
C VAL A 58 -8.57 16.86 11.89
N LEU A 59 -7.71 16.43 12.81
CA LEU A 59 -6.30 16.82 12.87
C LEU A 59 -5.49 16.15 11.75
N PHE A 60 -5.74 14.85 11.56
CA PHE A 60 -5.22 14.03 10.48
C PHE A 60 -6.21 12.88 10.23
N TYR A 61 -6.12 12.26 9.07
CA TYR A 61 -6.70 10.95 8.84
C TYR A 61 -5.65 10.00 8.28
N SER A 62 -5.86 8.70 8.46
CA SER A 62 -4.99 7.68 7.89
C SER A 62 -5.79 6.59 7.22
N VAL A 63 -5.20 5.99 6.19
CA VAL A 63 -5.68 4.80 5.51
C VAL A 63 -4.76 3.65 5.91
N GLU A 64 -5.34 2.55 6.36
CA GLU A 64 -4.65 1.32 6.73
C GLU A 64 -5.07 0.20 5.77
N ILE A 65 -4.07 -0.43 5.15
CA ILE A 65 -4.25 -1.56 4.24
C ILE A 65 -3.46 -2.74 4.78
N ASN A 66 -4.13 -3.86 5.00
CA ASN A 66 -3.49 -5.12 5.35
C ASN A 66 -2.94 -5.77 4.07
N ILE A 67 -1.64 -6.06 4.01
CA ILE A 67 -1.00 -6.66 2.83
C ILE A 67 -1.63 -8.01 2.46
N ASN A 68 -2.08 -8.78 3.44
CA ASN A 68 -2.66 -10.11 3.21
C ASN A 68 -4.17 -10.08 2.95
N LYS A 69 -4.83 -8.95 3.21
CA LYS A 69 -6.27 -8.73 3.00
C LYS A 69 -6.50 -7.29 2.50
N PRO A 70 -6.03 -6.95 1.29
CA PRO A 70 -6.01 -5.57 0.81
C PRO A 70 -7.41 -5.00 0.52
N ASP A 71 -8.42 -5.87 0.38
CA ASP A 71 -9.81 -5.46 0.06
C ASP A 71 -10.54 -4.81 1.24
N ALA A 72 -10.08 -5.04 2.47
CA ALA A 72 -10.65 -4.44 3.68
C ALA A 72 -9.80 -3.24 4.11
N ILE A 73 -10.22 -2.05 3.70
CA ILE A 73 -9.52 -0.80 4.00
C ILE A 73 -10.11 -0.16 5.26
N ILE A 74 -9.23 0.14 6.20
CA ILE A 74 -9.60 0.79 7.46
C ILE A 74 -9.15 2.24 7.42
N TYR A 75 -10.07 3.13 7.75
CA TYR A 75 -9.80 4.54 7.90
C TYR A 75 -9.77 4.94 9.36
N ILE A 76 -8.79 5.78 9.69
CA ILE A 76 -8.59 6.31 11.03
C ILE A 76 -8.73 7.82 10.97
N LEU A 77 -9.57 8.37 11.85
CA LEU A 77 -9.73 9.82 12.00
C LEU A 77 -9.19 10.23 13.37
N CYS A 78 -8.27 11.19 13.40
CA CYS A 78 -7.84 11.81 14.65
C CYS A 78 -8.56 13.15 14.85
N ILE A 79 -9.35 13.26 15.91
CA ILE A 79 -10.06 14.47 16.30
C ILE A 79 -9.38 15.06 17.54
N LYS A 80 -9.09 16.36 17.52
CA LYS A 80 -8.42 17.05 18.61
C LYS A 80 -9.24 18.22 19.10
N HIS A 81 -9.55 18.23 20.39
CA HIS A 81 -10.16 19.39 21.03
C HIS A 81 -9.83 19.45 22.53
N ILE A 82 -10.08 20.60 23.17
CA ILE A 82 -9.89 20.76 24.63
C ILE A 82 -11.06 20.15 25.40
N ASN A 83 -12.26 20.19 24.82
CA ASN A 83 -13.50 19.67 25.39
C ASN A 83 -13.94 18.39 24.67
N LYS A 84 -14.26 17.34 25.43
CA LYS A 84 -14.79 16.05 24.95
C LYS A 84 -16.13 16.21 24.21
N SER A 85 -17.00 17.11 24.64
CA SER A 85 -18.31 17.32 23.98
C SER A 85 -18.15 17.80 22.53
N GLU A 86 -17.17 18.66 22.26
CA GLU A 86 -16.89 19.13 20.91
C GLU A 86 -16.25 18.04 20.05
N ILE A 87 -15.44 17.15 20.63
CA ILE A 87 -14.96 15.95 19.92
C ILE A 87 -16.14 15.10 19.47
N PHE A 88 -17.08 14.82 20.37
CA PHE A 88 -18.27 14.03 20.07
C PHE A 88 -19.16 14.70 19.02
N LYS A 89 -19.35 16.02 19.10
CA LYS A 89 -20.09 16.81 18.10
C LYS A 89 -19.42 16.74 16.73
N ASN A 90 -18.10 16.92 16.66
CA ASN A 90 -17.34 16.80 15.42
C ASN A 90 -17.43 15.38 14.85
N PHE A 91 -17.29 14.36 15.69
CA PHE A 91 -17.46 12.97 15.29
C PHE A 91 -18.84 12.71 14.68
N ASN A 92 -19.92 13.16 15.33
CA ASN A 92 -21.29 12.98 14.81
C ASN A 92 -21.49 13.70 13.46
N LEU A 93 -20.94 14.90 13.30
CA LEU A 93 -20.99 15.63 12.03
C LEU A 93 -20.23 14.88 10.92
N ILE A 94 -19.06 14.33 11.24
CA ILE A 94 -18.24 13.55 10.31
C ILE A 94 -18.97 12.26 9.92
N SER A 95 -19.42 11.49 10.90
CA SER A 95 -20.15 10.23 10.69
C SER A 95 -21.40 10.44 9.85
N TYR A 96 -22.21 11.47 10.18
CA TYR A 96 -23.38 11.81 9.39
C TYR A 96 -23.05 12.11 7.93
N LYS A 97 -22.03 12.93 7.67
CA LYS A 97 -21.62 13.29 6.31
C LYS A 97 -21.05 12.12 5.51
N LEU A 98 -20.32 11.21 6.15
CA LEU A 98 -19.80 10.01 5.50
C LEU A 98 -20.96 9.06 5.17
N ASN A 99 -21.86 8.82 6.11
CA ASN A 99 -23.04 7.95 5.92
C ASN A 99 -24.05 8.49 4.89
N GLN A 100 -24.05 9.81 4.64
CA GLN A 100 -24.83 10.40 3.54
C GLN A 100 -24.28 10.03 2.15
N VAL A 101 -22.98 9.76 2.06
CA VAL A 101 -22.31 9.42 0.80
C VAL A 101 -22.36 7.93 0.57
N ASP A 102 -22.16 7.14 1.63
CA ASP A 102 -22.30 5.71 1.59
C ASP A 102 -22.77 5.17 2.94
N GLN A 103 -23.90 4.48 2.92
CA GLN A 103 -24.51 3.87 4.10
C GLN A 103 -23.77 2.59 4.55
N SER A 104 -22.90 2.03 3.71
CA SER A 104 -22.04 0.88 4.04
C SER A 104 -20.91 1.23 5.00
N ILE A 105 -20.61 2.52 5.18
CA ILE A 105 -19.57 2.99 6.10
C ILE A 105 -19.96 2.60 7.53
N HIS A 106 -19.13 1.75 8.14
CA HIS A 106 -19.37 1.23 9.47
C HIS A 106 -18.23 1.63 10.41
N PHE A 107 -18.56 2.52 11.35
CA PHE A 107 -17.65 2.89 12.42
C PHE A 107 -17.57 1.77 13.47
N LEU A 108 -16.34 1.34 13.76
CA LEU A 108 -16.06 0.33 14.77
C LEU A 108 -16.45 0.85 16.16
N LYS A 109 -16.81 -0.08 17.04
CA LYS A 109 -17.28 0.19 18.40
C LYS A 109 -16.56 -0.68 19.42
N ASP A 110 -16.41 -0.15 20.62
CA ASP A 110 -16.07 -0.89 21.84
C ASP A 110 -14.88 -1.85 21.64
N GLU A 111 -15.07 -3.16 21.86
CA GLU A 111 -13.99 -4.16 21.79
C GLU A 111 -13.42 -4.29 20.37
N ASP A 112 -14.24 -4.17 19.33
CA ASP A 112 -13.78 -4.28 17.94
C ASP A 112 -12.90 -3.07 17.56
N LEU A 113 -13.29 -1.89 18.02
CA LEU A 113 -12.47 -0.68 17.92
C LEU A 113 -11.13 -0.83 18.65
N GLU A 114 -11.13 -1.42 19.85
CA GLU A 114 -9.91 -1.64 20.61
C GLU A 114 -8.96 -2.64 19.93
N LYS A 115 -9.51 -3.77 19.46
CA LYS A 115 -8.76 -4.80 18.73
C LYS A 115 -8.09 -4.21 17.51
N GLU A 116 -8.86 -3.47 16.71
CA GLU A 116 -8.38 -2.80 15.52
C GLU A 116 -7.29 -1.76 15.83
N PHE A 117 -7.46 -1.01 16.91
CA PHE A 117 -6.49 -0.03 17.34
C PHE A 117 -5.16 -0.66 17.79
N LEU A 118 -5.19 -1.79 18.49
CA LEU A 118 -3.98 -2.43 19.02
C LEU A 118 -3.24 -3.33 18.02
N LYS A 119 -3.94 -3.87 17.02
CA LYS A 119 -3.38 -4.89 16.10
C LYS A 119 -2.15 -4.43 15.31
N ILE A 120 -1.98 -3.13 15.07
CA ILE A 120 -0.85 -2.57 14.31
C ILE A 120 0.51 -2.81 14.97
N LEU A 121 0.50 -2.95 16.30
CA LEU A 121 1.67 -3.31 17.08
C LEU A 121 1.67 -4.80 17.44
N SER A 122 0.84 -5.61 16.78
CA SER A 122 0.58 -7.00 17.14
C SER A 122 0.20 -7.16 18.62
N LEU A 123 -0.47 -6.18 19.25
CA LEU A 123 -0.85 -6.26 20.66
C LEU A 123 -2.18 -7.00 20.83
N ASP A 124 -2.31 -7.75 21.94
CA ASP A 124 -3.51 -8.52 22.28
C ASP A 124 -4.05 -7.98 23.61
N ILE A 125 -5.33 -7.57 23.62
CA ILE A 125 -6.04 -7.01 24.78
C ILE A 125 -5.97 -7.97 25.97
N LYS A 126 -5.97 -9.29 25.72
CA LYS A 126 -6.05 -10.32 26.75
C LYS A 126 -4.68 -10.72 27.30
N LYS A 127 -3.57 -10.26 26.71
CA LYS A 127 -2.22 -10.70 27.06
C LYS A 127 -1.37 -9.57 27.61
N LYS A 128 -0.46 -9.92 28.54
CA LYS A 128 0.57 -8.99 29.00
C LYS A 128 1.68 -8.92 27.95
N SER A 129 1.66 -7.87 27.14
CA SER A 129 2.68 -7.64 26.12
C SER A 129 3.86 -6.85 26.67
N LEU A 130 5.07 -7.25 26.31
CA LEU A 130 6.28 -6.48 26.55
C LEU A 130 6.80 -5.94 25.21
N ILE A 131 7.07 -4.64 25.18
CA ILE A 131 7.61 -3.96 24.01
C ILE A 131 9.05 -3.52 24.31
N SER A 132 9.98 -3.88 23.45
CA SER A 132 11.39 -3.51 23.57
C SER A 132 12.01 -3.14 22.22
N ASN A 133 13.13 -2.42 22.24
CA ASN A 133 13.91 -2.20 21.03
C ASN A 133 14.78 -3.42 20.74
N ALA A 134 14.93 -3.74 19.46
CA ALA A 134 15.99 -4.59 18.94
C ALA A 134 16.81 -3.81 17.89
N ILE A 135 17.87 -4.44 17.37
CA ILE A 135 18.73 -3.82 16.37
C ILE A 135 17.90 -3.57 15.10
N GLY A 136 17.50 -2.31 14.89
CA GLY A 136 16.76 -1.88 13.70
C GLY A 136 15.27 -2.20 13.70
N SER A 137 14.71 -2.75 14.78
CA SER A 137 13.31 -3.18 14.86
C SER A 137 12.72 -2.98 16.26
N ILE A 138 11.38 -3.09 16.37
CA ILE A 138 10.69 -3.15 17.66
C ILE A 138 10.23 -4.58 17.91
N ARG A 139 10.51 -5.11 19.11
CA ARG A 139 10.06 -6.44 19.51
C ARG A 139 8.84 -6.36 20.41
N VAL A 140 7.86 -7.20 20.11
CA VAL A 140 6.65 -7.39 20.89
C VAL A 140 6.60 -8.84 21.33
N LYS A 141 6.66 -9.06 22.64
CA LYS A 141 6.62 -10.38 23.26
C LYS A 141 5.28 -10.59 23.95
N HIS A 142 4.61 -11.69 23.62
CA HIS A 142 3.47 -12.22 24.36
C HIS A 142 3.81 -13.61 24.85
N ASP A 143 3.84 -13.80 26.16
CA ASP A 143 4.18 -15.09 26.78
C ASP A 143 5.50 -15.67 26.18
N SER A 144 5.42 -16.76 25.43
CA SER A 144 6.55 -17.40 24.72
C SER A 144 6.75 -16.93 23.27
N THR A 145 5.79 -16.22 22.70
CA THR A 145 5.85 -15.74 21.31
C THR A 145 6.51 -14.38 21.20
N LEU A 146 7.42 -14.22 20.24
CA LEU A 146 8.11 -12.97 19.94
C LEU A 146 7.84 -12.59 18.48
N LYS A 147 7.43 -11.33 18.27
CA LYS A 147 7.27 -10.73 16.96
C LYS A 147 8.19 -9.52 16.85
N SER A 148 8.88 -9.41 15.73
CA SER A 148 9.65 -8.22 15.39
C SER A 148 8.89 -7.38 14.37
N LEU A 149 8.88 -6.07 14.59
CA LEU A 149 8.25 -5.06 13.75
C LEU A 149 9.34 -4.23 13.10
N ASP A 150 9.47 -4.38 11.79
CA ASP A 150 10.30 -3.51 10.95
C ASP A 150 9.45 -2.39 10.35
N PHE A 151 10.05 -1.22 10.15
CA PHE A 151 9.38 -0.03 9.66
C PHE A 151 10.09 0.47 8.40
N TYR A 152 9.33 0.68 7.33
CA TYR A 152 9.86 1.15 6.05
C TYR A 152 9.09 2.39 5.60
N LEU A 153 9.78 3.49 5.28
CA LEU A 153 9.16 4.62 4.59
C LEU A 153 9.05 4.32 3.11
N ILE A 154 7.96 4.77 2.49
CA ILE A 154 7.75 4.67 1.05
C ILE A 154 7.95 6.05 0.42
N ASN A 155 8.88 6.13 -0.52
CA ASN A 155 9.23 7.36 -1.21
C ASN A 155 8.35 7.55 -2.45
N TYR A 156 7.14 8.09 -2.28
CA TYR A 156 6.16 8.20 -3.35
C TYR A 156 6.37 9.42 -4.27
N ASP A 157 6.88 10.53 -3.74
CA ASP A 157 6.92 11.83 -4.43
C ASP A 157 7.90 11.93 -5.60
N ARG A 158 8.76 10.93 -5.78
CA ARG A 158 9.67 10.89 -6.94
C ARG A 158 8.96 10.49 -8.25
N PHE A 159 7.64 10.22 -8.23
CA PHE A 159 6.97 9.53 -9.34
C PHE A 159 5.74 10.29 -9.88
N PRO A 160 5.84 10.93 -11.07
CA PRO A 160 4.73 11.63 -11.72
C PRO A 160 3.52 10.75 -12.08
N ASN A 161 3.72 9.42 -12.13
CA ASN A 161 2.70 8.38 -12.35
C ASN A 161 2.69 7.38 -11.18
N GLY A 162 2.87 7.85 -9.94
CA GLY A 162 3.04 7.02 -8.73
C GLY A 162 1.87 6.09 -8.42
N ASP A 163 0.73 6.32 -9.06
CA ASP A 163 -0.57 5.68 -8.84
C ASP A 163 -0.50 4.14 -8.89
N ASP A 164 0.23 3.57 -9.86
CA ASP A 164 0.37 2.12 -9.99
C ASP A 164 1.45 1.52 -9.06
N ILE A 165 2.36 2.35 -8.53
CA ILE A 165 3.51 1.86 -7.76
C ILE A 165 3.06 1.32 -6.40
N LEU A 166 2.10 1.96 -5.73
CA LEU A 166 1.60 1.46 -4.44
C LEU A 166 0.86 0.13 -4.59
N TYR A 167 0.05 0.00 -5.66
CA TYR A 167 -0.61 -1.25 -5.99
C TYR A 167 0.41 -2.36 -6.26
N GLN A 168 1.39 -2.09 -7.12
CA GLN A 168 2.47 -3.04 -7.42
C GLN A 168 3.25 -3.42 -6.16
N LEU A 169 3.52 -2.45 -5.27
CA LEU A 169 4.20 -2.69 -4.00
C LEU A 169 3.38 -3.63 -3.10
N ILE A 170 2.08 -3.37 -2.92
CA ILE A 170 1.20 -4.23 -2.09
C ILE A 170 1.20 -5.65 -2.63
N ASN A 171 1.00 -5.82 -3.94
CA ASN A 171 1.05 -7.13 -4.57
C ASN A 171 2.41 -7.78 -4.37
N TYR A 172 3.50 -7.08 -4.67
CA TYR A 172 4.85 -7.61 -4.55
C TYR A 172 5.15 -8.08 -3.12
N LEU A 173 4.79 -7.29 -2.09
CA LEU A 173 4.91 -7.67 -0.69
C LEU A 173 4.07 -8.93 -0.36
N GLY A 174 2.86 -9.04 -0.90
CA GLY A 174 2.02 -10.23 -0.78
C GLY A 174 2.67 -11.49 -1.38
N ASN A 175 3.30 -11.37 -2.55
CA ASN A 175 4.00 -12.48 -3.21
C ASN A 175 5.28 -12.91 -2.50
N LEU A 176 5.97 -11.95 -1.89
CA LEU A 176 7.07 -12.22 -0.96
C LEU A 176 6.58 -12.84 0.36
N LYS A 177 5.27 -13.06 0.51
CA LYS A 177 4.62 -13.58 1.73
C LYS A 177 4.98 -12.74 2.96
N ARG A 178 5.12 -11.42 2.78
CA ARG A 178 5.25 -10.50 3.90
C ARG A 178 3.90 -10.32 4.58
N PHE A 179 3.95 -10.03 5.87
CA PHE A 179 2.78 -9.78 6.69
C PHE A 179 2.90 -8.39 7.29
N GLY A 180 1.81 -7.64 7.34
CA GLY A 180 1.87 -6.31 7.90
C GLY A 180 0.87 -5.34 7.31
N TYR A 181 1.13 -4.06 7.54
CA TYR A 181 0.21 -2.98 7.24
C TYR A 181 0.91 -1.85 6.51
N LEU A 182 0.34 -1.45 5.37
CA LEU A 182 0.66 -0.21 4.70
C LEU A 182 -0.21 0.89 5.29
N ILE A 183 0.41 1.96 5.77
CA ILE A 183 -0.27 3.13 6.33
C ILE A 183 0.01 4.34 5.46
N LEU A 184 -1.06 5.06 5.12
CA LEU A 184 -0.99 6.36 4.48
C LEU A 184 -1.60 7.39 5.42
N ASN A 185 -0.77 8.26 5.98
CA ASN A 185 -1.22 9.33 6.86
C ASN A 185 -1.37 10.63 6.06
N PHE A 186 -2.47 11.36 6.26
CA PHE A 186 -2.77 12.64 5.61
C PHE A 186 -3.00 13.74 6.64
N GLN A 187 -2.30 14.85 6.48
CA GLN A 187 -2.34 15.98 7.41
C GLN A 187 -2.24 17.32 6.68
N LEU A 188 -2.92 18.34 7.21
CA LEU A 188 -2.75 19.71 6.73
C LEU A 188 -1.46 20.32 7.30
N ILE A 189 -0.51 20.67 6.44
CA ILE A 189 0.74 21.35 6.77
C ILE A 189 0.90 22.54 5.84
N ASN A 190 1.07 23.75 6.40
CA ASN A 190 1.21 24.99 5.63
C ASN A 190 0.08 25.17 4.57
N ASN A 191 -1.17 24.85 4.95
CA ASN A 191 -2.36 24.87 4.10
C ASN A 191 -2.36 23.88 2.92
N VAL A 192 -1.37 23.00 2.83
CA VAL A 192 -1.28 21.92 1.85
C VAL A 192 -1.55 20.59 2.55
N ILE A 193 -2.30 19.70 1.90
CA ILE A 193 -2.49 18.34 2.41
C ILE A 193 -1.23 17.56 2.07
N SER A 194 -0.47 17.20 3.10
CA SER A 194 0.71 16.37 3.01
C SER A 194 0.36 14.93 3.35
N ALA A 195 0.99 13.98 2.67
CA ALA A 195 0.93 12.58 3.04
C ALA A 195 2.28 12.07 3.56
N GLU A 196 2.25 10.99 4.35
CA GLU A 196 3.42 10.14 4.60
C GLU A 196 2.97 8.68 4.51
N ILE A 197 3.71 7.89 3.75
CA ILE A 197 3.42 6.47 3.54
C ILE A 197 4.51 5.64 4.19
N TYR A 198 4.10 4.64 4.95
CA TYR A 198 5.03 3.68 5.54
C TYR A 198 4.43 2.28 5.63
N PHE A 199 5.29 1.27 5.57
CA PHE A 199 4.96 -0.13 5.75
C PHE A 199 5.49 -0.62 7.09
N ILE A 200 4.64 -1.29 7.87
CA ILE A 200 5.03 -2.01 9.08
C ILE A 200 5.01 -3.50 8.77
N ASP A 201 6.16 -4.13 8.90
CA ASP A 201 6.41 -5.49 8.48
C ASP A 201 6.58 -6.39 9.72
N PHE A 202 5.81 -7.47 9.76
CA PHE A 202 5.73 -8.38 10.90
C PHE A 202 6.57 -9.62 10.61
N ILE A 203 7.66 -9.75 11.38
CA ILE A 203 8.61 -10.84 11.29
C ILE A 203 8.41 -11.75 12.49
N GLU A 204 8.02 -12.99 12.24
CA GLU A 204 7.91 -14.03 13.26
C GLU A 204 9.22 -14.82 13.36
N ASP A 205 9.69 -15.09 14.58
CA ASP A 205 10.99 -15.72 14.85
C ASP A 205 11.20 -17.09 14.15
N ASN A 206 10.12 -17.79 13.80
CA ASN A 206 10.17 -19.13 13.20
C ASN A 206 10.06 -19.14 11.67
N ASN A 207 9.90 -17.98 11.04
CA ASN A 207 9.75 -17.88 9.60
C ASN A 207 11.02 -17.28 9.00
N PRO A 208 11.80 -18.03 8.19
CA PRO A 208 12.97 -17.51 7.49
C PRO A 208 12.51 -16.56 6.38
N GLN A 209 11.97 -15.41 6.78
CA GLN A 209 11.64 -14.35 5.86
C GLN A 209 12.93 -13.75 5.32
N ILE A 210 12.88 -13.32 4.05
CA ILE A 210 14.07 -12.85 3.33
C ILE A 210 14.71 -11.69 4.10
N SER A 211 16.03 -11.80 4.33
CA SER A 211 16.77 -11.02 5.33
C SER A 211 17.05 -9.57 4.92
N ASN A 212 16.59 -9.11 3.75
CA ASN A 212 16.77 -7.73 3.33
C ASN A 212 15.66 -7.22 2.39
N LEU A 213 14.48 -6.93 2.95
CA LEU A 213 13.33 -6.47 2.18
C LEU A 213 13.61 -5.17 1.42
N GLU A 214 14.37 -4.25 2.00
CA GLU A 214 14.74 -2.98 1.36
C GLU A 214 15.46 -3.20 0.03
N ILE A 215 16.51 -4.02 0.02
CA ILE A 215 17.26 -4.32 -1.20
C ILE A 215 16.34 -4.96 -2.25
N ILE A 216 15.57 -5.98 -1.86
CA ILE A 216 14.75 -6.77 -2.78
C ILE A 216 13.67 -5.92 -3.46
N VAL A 217 12.97 -5.11 -2.68
CA VAL A 217 11.95 -4.22 -3.21
C VAL A 217 12.59 -3.18 -4.11
N ASN A 218 13.68 -2.55 -3.68
CA ASN A 218 14.33 -1.51 -4.47
C ASN A 218 14.94 -2.05 -5.77
N GLU A 219 15.51 -3.25 -5.76
CA GLU A 219 16.01 -3.94 -6.95
C GLU A 219 14.88 -4.29 -7.91
N PHE A 220 13.77 -4.82 -7.40
CA PHE A 220 12.60 -5.18 -8.22
C PHE A 220 12.02 -3.97 -8.95
N PHE A 221 11.86 -2.85 -8.25
CA PHE A 221 11.36 -1.61 -8.86
C PHE A 221 12.45 -0.84 -9.63
N GLY A 222 13.73 -1.21 -9.47
CA GLY A 222 14.88 -0.52 -10.05
C GLY A 222 15.09 0.90 -9.50
N ILE A 223 14.56 1.19 -8.32
CA ILE A 223 14.52 2.51 -7.68
C ILE A 223 14.56 2.38 -6.15
N GLU A 224 15.00 3.43 -5.46
CA GLU A 224 14.88 3.56 -4.00
C GLU A 224 13.42 3.89 -3.62
N LEU A 225 12.56 2.88 -3.67
CA LEU A 225 11.14 2.99 -3.35
C LEU A 225 10.90 2.94 -1.84
N ILE A 226 11.59 2.04 -1.14
CA ILE A 226 11.44 1.86 0.30
C ILE A 226 12.75 2.09 1.02
N HIS A 227 12.66 2.59 2.25
CA HIS A 227 13.81 2.79 3.12
C HIS A 227 13.47 2.38 4.55
N LYS A 228 14.25 1.47 5.11
CA LYS A 228 14.10 0.98 6.48
C LYS A 228 14.47 2.08 7.46
N ILE A 229 13.60 2.32 8.42
CA ILE A 229 13.84 3.28 9.49
C ILE A 229 13.94 2.59 10.85
N LYS A 230 14.87 3.08 11.66
CA LYS A 230 14.96 2.67 13.06
C LYS A 230 14.01 3.51 13.91
N LEU A 231 12.87 2.94 14.28
CA LEU A 231 11.91 3.60 15.16
C LEU A 231 12.37 3.49 16.62
N GLU A 232 12.55 4.62 17.30
CA GLU A 232 12.84 4.64 18.74
C GLU A 232 11.57 4.27 19.54
N LEU A 233 11.68 3.44 20.58
CA LEU A 233 10.56 3.07 21.46
C LEU A 233 9.68 4.26 21.92
N LYS A 234 10.27 5.42 22.20
CA LYS A 234 9.53 6.63 22.61
C LYS A 234 8.58 7.16 21.54
N LYS A 235 8.78 6.79 20.26
CA LYS A 235 7.96 7.14 19.10
C LYS A 235 6.96 6.05 18.71
N ILE A 236 6.83 4.98 19.48
CA ILE A 236 5.90 3.88 19.15
C ILE A 236 4.42 4.29 19.19
N TYR A 237 4.10 5.43 19.81
CA TYR A 237 2.77 6.02 19.70
C TYR A 237 2.44 6.45 18.27
N CYS A 238 3.44 6.76 17.42
CA CYS A 238 3.22 7.13 16.03
C CYS A 238 2.53 6.00 15.25
N PRO A 239 3.13 4.79 15.12
CA PRO A 239 2.45 3.70 14.43
C PRO A 239 1.16 3.28 15.12
N LEU A 240 1.07 3.34 16.46
CA LEU A 240 -0.17 3.04 17.18
C LEU A 240 -1.33 3.97 16.75
N TRP A 241 -1.07 5.26 16.64
CA TRP A 241 -2.04 6.26 16.21
C TRP A 241 -2.17 6.41 14.69
N ARG A 242 -1.44 5.57 13.93
CA ARG A 242 -1.26 5.70 12.47
C ARG A 242 -0.78 7.09 12.08
N TYR A 243 0.01 7.70 12.95
CA TYR A 243 0.61 9.01 12.75
C TYR A 243 1.98 8.89 12.10
N ARG A 244 2.42 10.00 11.53
CA ARG A 244 3.70 10.13 10.83
C ARG A 244 4.89 9.68 11.70
N LEU A 245 5.79 8.93 11.09
CA LEU A 245 7.05 8.46 11.65
C LEU A 245 8.15 9.53 11.49
N THR A 246 8.05 10.37 10.45
CA THR A 246 9.01 11.45 10.18
C THR A 246 8.36 12.81 9.92
N ASN A 247 9.21 13.80 9.70
CA ASN A 247 8.80 15.16 9.33
C ASN A 247 8.80 15.40 7.81
N ASN A 248 9.04 14.36 6.99
CA ASN A 248 9.19 14.51 5.54
C ASN A 248 7.85 14.87 4.89
N GLN A 249 7.77 16.03 4.25
CA GLN A 249 6.52 16.51 3.67
C GLN A 249 6.44 16.06 2.23
N TYR A 250 5.43 15.24 1.93
CA TYR A 250 5.12 14.83 0.58
C TYR A 250 3.79 15.42 0.12
N SER A 251 3.73 15.97 -1.09
CA SER A 251 2.52 16.57 -1.66
C SER A 251 1.72 15.51 -2.41
N PHE A 252 0.53 15.18 -1.91
CA PHE A 252 -0.26 14.09 -2.44
C PHE A 252 -1.48 14.63 -3.19
N GLU A 253 -1.44 14.60 -4.53
CA GLU A 253 -2.46 15.26 -5.35
C GLU A 253 -3.71 14.39 -5.62
N LYS A 254 -3.64 13.05 -5.59
CA LYS A 254 -4.80 12.16 -5.77
C LYS A 254 -4.69 10.87 -4.94
N ILE A 255 -5.72 10.60 -4.13
CA ILE A 255 -5.82 9.40 -3.28
C ILE A 255 -6.80 8.39 -3.89
N SER A 256 -7.59 8.80 -4.90
CA SER A 256 -8.73 8.11 -5.55
C SER A 256 -8.43 6.74 -6.13
N ILE A 257 -7.19 6.32 -6.03
CA ILE A 257 -6.59 5.16 -6.66
C ILE A 257 -6.36 4.07 -5.62
N LEU A 258 -6.15 4.43 -4.34
CA LEU A 258 -6.19 3.48 -3.22
C LEU A 258 -7.55 2.84 -3.01
N HIS A 259 -8.59 3.36 -3.66
CA HIS A 259 -9.93 2.78 -3.58
C HIS A 259 -10.30 2.09 -4.90
N ASN A 260 -9.50 2.27 -5.95
CA ASN A 260 -9.72 1.67 -7.25
C ASN A 260 -9.10 0.26 -7.35
N PHE A 261 -8.82 -0.38 -6.21
CA PHE A 261 -8.29 -1.75 -6.16
C PHE A 261 -9.17 -2.72 -6.95
N GLU A 262 -10.50 -2.59 -6.95
CA GLU A 262 -11.40 -3.42 -7.79
C GLU A 262 -11.09 -3.29 -9.30
N HIS A 263 -10.73 -2.11 -9.79
CA HIS A 263 -10.31 -1.90 -11.18
C HIS A 263 -8.93 -2.47 -11.49
N TYR A 264 -8.09 -2.67 -10.48
CA TYR A 264 -6.78 -3.33 -10.60
C TYR A 264 -6.84 -4.84 -10.31
N TYR A 265 -7.85 -5.31 -9.58
CA TYR A 265 -8.11 -6.73 -9.31
C TYR A 265 -8.89 -7.41 -10.43
N ASN A 266 -9.50 -6.64 -11.33
CA ASN A 266 -10.20 -7.18 -12.48
C ASN A 266 -9.40 -6.97 -13.78
N HIS A 267 -8.21 -7.58 -13.87
CA HIS A 267 -7.64 -8.18 -15.07
C HIS A 267 -6.47 -9.05 -14.58
N LYS A 268 -6.69 -10.37 -14.53
CA LYS A 268 -5.74 -11.44 -14.15
C LYS A 268 -4.39 -10.96 -13.59
N ASN A 269 -4.25 -11.01 -12.27
CA ASN A 269 -3.00 -10.83 -11.52
C ASN A 269 -1.78 -11.16 -12.41
N LEU A 270 -0.95 -10.15 -12.73
CA LEU A 270 0.20 -10.26 -13.63
C LEU A 270 1.04 -11.51 -13.33
N LEU A 271 1.16 -11.88 -12.05
CA LEU A 271 1.90 -13.07 -11.65
C LEU A 271 1.18 -14.36 -11.92
N ASN A 272 -0.14 -14.41 -11.74
CA ASN A 272 -0.96 -15.54 -12.16
C ASN A 272 -0.89 -15.68 -13.68
N PHE A 273 -0.99 -14.57 -14.43
CA PHE A 273 -0.82 -14.60 -15.88
C PHE A 273 0.60 -15.06 -16.29
N ASN A 274 1.66 -14.58 -15.62
CA ASN A 274 3.02 -15.03 -15.90
C ASN A 274 3.21 -16.52 -15.60
N HIS A 275 2.56 -17.03 -14.55
CA HIS A 275 2.55 -18.45 -14.22
C HIS A 275 1.82 -19.26 -15.30
N GLU A 276 0.59 -18.86 -15.64
CA GLU A 276 -0.21 -19.46 -16.72
C GLU A 276 0.56 -19.42 -18.05
N PHE A 277 1.23 -18.30 -18.35
CA PHE A 277 2.02 -18.14 -19.55
C PHE A 277 3.21 -19.10 -19.57
N LYS A 278 3.90 -19.26 -18.45
CA LYS A 278 5.00 -20.22 -18.32
C LYS A 278 4.52 -21.66 -18.53
N GLU A 279 3.43 -22.05 -17.87
CA GLU A 279 2.80 -23.36 -18.06
C GLU A 279 2.39 -23.58 -19.52
N LEU A 280 1.85 -22.55 -20.18
CA LEU A 280 1.51 -22.61 -21.60
C LEU A 280 2.74 -22.82 -22.49
N LEU A 281 3.88 -22.19 -22.20
CA LEU A 281 5.13 -22.43 -22.92
C LEU A 281 5.62 -23.87 -22.72
N GLU A 282 5.56 -24.38 -21.49
CA GLU A 282 5.95 -25.75 -21.15
C GLU A 282 5.05 -26.78 -21.85
N VAL A 283 3.72 -26.61 -21.79
CA VAL A 283 2.73 -27.48 -22.45
C VAL A 283 2.88 -27.48 -23.97
N ASN A 284 3.31 -26.36 -24.56
CA ASN A 284 3.53 -26.25 -26.00
C ASN A 284 4.94 -26.65 -26.44
N GLU A 285 5.78 -27.15 -25.53
CA GLU A 285 7.16 -27.56 -25.79
C GLU A 285 7.96 -26.45 -26.50
N LEU A 286 7.84 -25.24 -25.95
CA LEU A 286 8.61 -24.07 -26.38
C LEU A 286 9.83 -23.90 -25.48
N GLU A 287 11.02 -23.79 -26.06
CA GLU A 287 12.22 -23.47 -25.27
C GLU A 287 12.19 -22.01 -24.82
N PHE A 288 12.39 -21.74 -23.53
CA PHE A 288 12.43 -20.37 -23.04
C PHE A 288 13.41 -20.16 -21.87
N HIS A 289 13.90 -18.93 -21.79
CA HIS A 289 14.62 -18.38 -20.66
C HIS A 289 13.87 -17.17 -20.12
N GLN A 290 13.53 -17.23 -18.84
CA GLN A 290 12.94 -16.09 -18.15
C GLN A 290 14.05 -15.11 -17.74
N LEU A 291 14.07 -13.93 -18.34
CA LEU A 291 15.06 -12.88 -18.03
C LEU A 291 14.62 -12.06 -16.81
N ASN A 292 13.32 -11.84 -16.64
CA ASN A 292 12.70 -11.37 -15.42
C ASN A 292 11.22 -11.82 -15.36
N GLN A 293 10.49 -11.48 -14.29
CA GLN A 293 9.12 -11.94 -14.09
C GLN A 293 8.18 -11.66 -15.29
N ASN A 294 8.41 -10.57 -16.02
CA ASN A 294 7.55 -10.09 -17.10
C ASN A 294 8.24 -10.16 -18.47
N LEU A 295 9.43 -10.77 -18.55
CA LEU A 295 10.29 -10.76 -19.74
C LEU A 295 10.82 -12.17 -20.01
N PHE A 296 10.43 -12.70 -21.16
CA PHE A 296 10.77 -14.04 -21.58
C PHE A 296 11.55 -13.98 -22.89
N PHE A 297 12.54 -14.84 -23.00
CA PHE A 297 13.30 -15.05 -24.22
C PHE A 297 12.98 -16.45 -24.72
N ILE A 298 12.34 -16.56 -25.87
CA ILE A 298 11.72 -17.79 -26.37
C ILE A 298 12.40 -18.18 -27.69
N GLU A 299 12.78 -19.46 -27.79
CA GLU A 299 13.35 -20.09 -29.01
C GLU A 299 14.55 -19.31 -29.59
N GLN A 300 15.24 -18.56 -28.73
CA GLN A 300 16.39 -17.71 -29.07
C GLN A 300 16.15 -16.61 -30.12
N SER A 301 14.91 -16.43 -30.62
CA SER A 301 14.55 -15.42 -31.63
C SER A 301 13.58 -14.36 -31.12
N THR A 302 12.77 -14.70 -30.11
CA THR A 302 11.65 -13.86 -29.67
C THR A 302 11.81 -13.39 -28.24
N VAL A 303 11.59 -12.09 -28.02
CA VAL A 303 11.46 -11.49 -26.69
C VAL A 303 10.00 -11.18 -26.43
N VAL A 304 9.42 -11.81 -25.41
CA VAL A 304 8.06 -11.54 -24.95
C VAL A 304 8.09 -10.65 -23.72
N ILE A 305 7.31 -9.57 -23.75
CA ILE A 305 7.16 -8.59 -22.68
C ILE A 305 5.69 -8.58 -22.25
N ILE A 306 5.42 -8.83 -20.97
CA ILE A 306 4.07 -8.82 -20.41
C ILE A 306 3.90 -7.54 -19.57
N ILE A 307 2.89 -6.73 -19.88
CA ILE A 307 2.64 -5.47 -19.18
C ILE A 307 1.20 -5.40 -18.68
N ALA A 308 1.05 -5.21 -17.37
CA ALA A 308 -0.24 -4.96 -16.73
C ALA A 308 -0.63 -3.47 -16.76
N THR A 309 0.35 -2.58 -16.67
CA THR A 309 0.13 -1.12 -16.69
C THR A 309 1.04 -0.46 -17.73
N MET A 310 0.53 0.58 -18.39
CA MET A 310 1.24 1.23 -19.48
C MET A 310 2.25 2.26 -19.00
N GLN A 311 3.54 1.92 -19.11
CA GLN A 311 4.64 2.84 -18.86
C GLN A 311 5.42 3.12 -20.15
N PHE A 312 4.95 4.10 -20.94
CA PHE A 312 5.49 4.40 -22.27
C PHE A 312 7.01 4.58 -22.31
N ARG A 313 7.62 5.18 -21.27
CA ARG A 313 9.08 5.37 -21.21
C ARG A 313 9.84 4.06 -21.08
N LEU A 314 9.36 3.13 -20.24
CA LEU A 314 9.96 1.80 -20.12
C LEU A 314 9.76 0.99 -21.40
N LEU A 315 8.56 1.02 -21.95
CA LEU A 315 8.24 0.35 -23.21
C LEU A 315 9.17 0.79 -24.34
N LEU A 316 9.38 2.10 -24.47
CA LEU A 316 10.27 2.68 -25.47
C LEU A 316 11.72 2.21 -25.28
N ASN A 317 12.20 2.13 -24.04
CA ASN A 317 13.55 1.63 -23.74
C ASN A 317 13.71 0.15 -24.09
N LEU A 318 12.70 -0.67 -23.79
CA LEU A 318 12.70 -2.10 -24.12
C LEU A 318 12.69 -2.31 -25.64
N ILE A 319 11.81 -1.61 -26.35
CA ILE A 319 11.77 -1.65 -27.82
C ILE A 319 13.13 -1.24 -28.41
N LYS A 320 13.72 -0.14 -27.94
CA LYS A 320 15.05 0.29 -28.40
C LYS A 320 16.15 -0.73 -28.14
N LYS A 321 16.11 -1.40 -26.98
CA LYS A 321 17.14 -2.34 -26.54
C LYS A 321 17.12 -3.65 -27.34
N PHE A 322 15.93 -4.16 -27.67
CA PHE A 322 15.77 -5.52 -28.18
C PHE A 322 15.38 -5.60 -29.67
N ARG A 323 14.71 -4.59 -30.25
CA ARG A 323 14.11 -4.71 -31.59
C ARG A 323 15.10 -4.99 -32.72
N SER A 324 16.37 -4.60 -32.54
CA SER A 324 17.38 -4.73 -33.59
C SER A 324 17.92 -6.15 -33.72
N LYS A 325 17.63 -7.02 -32.75
CA LYS A 325 18.18 -8.37 -32.66
C LYS A 325 17.11 -9.45 -32.57
N TYR A 326 15.92 -9.11 -32.10
CA TYR A 326 14.87 -10.07 -31.76
C TYR A 326 13.52 -9.60 -32.26
N PHE A 327 12.63 -10.55 -32.55
CA PHE A 327 11.21 -10.26 -32.66
C PHE A 327 10.64 -9.91 -31.28
N LEU A 328 9.83 -8.86 -31.20
CA LEU A 328 9.21 -8.42 -29.96
C LEU A 328 7.72 -8.74 -29.95
N LEU A 329 7.28 -9.48 -28.94
CA LEU A 329 5.87 -9.67 -28.64
C LEU A 329 5.53 -8.96 -27.33
N ILE A 330 4.61 -8.01 -27.36
CA ILE A 330 4.17 -7.26 -26.18
C ILE A 330 2.73 -7.64 -25.88
N ILE A 331 2.51 -8.25 -24.71
CA ILE A 331 1.19 -8.66 -24.23
C ILE A 331 0.72 -7.62 -23.22
N VAL A 332 -0.37 -6.93 -23.53
CA VAL A 332 -0.95 -5.87 -22.70
C VAL A 332 -2.19 -6.41 -21.99
N LEU A 333 -2.12 -6.53 -20.67
CA LEU A 333 -3.24 -7.09 -19.88
C LEU A 333 -4.36 -6.08 -19.63
N ASN A 334 -4.06 -4.78 -19.68
CA ASN A 334 -5.02 -3.70 -19.47
C ASN A 334 -5.51 -3.12 -20.81
N ASP A 335 -6.80 -3.27 -21.09
CA ASP A 335 -7.42 -2.88 -22.36
C ASP A 335 -7.36 -1.36 -22.62
N LYS A 336 -7.44 -0.53 -21.58
CA LYS A 336 -7.30 0.92 -21.73
C LYS A 336 -5.88 1.29 -22.17
N GLY A 337 -4.88 0.67 -21.54
CA GLY A 337 -3.47 0.85 -21.89
C GLY A 337 -3.17 0.39 -23.32
N TYR A 338 -3.73 -0.75 -23.74
CA TYR A 338 -3.64 -1.22 -25.12
C TYR A 338 -4.27 -0.22 -26.09
N THR A 339 -5.50 0.22 -25.81
CA THR A 339 -6.23 1.18 -26.66
C THR A 339 -5.46 2.49 -26.83
N ASP A 340 -4.86 3.00 -25.76
CA ASP A 340 -4.08 4.25 -25.81
C ASP A 340 -2.77 4.10 -26.59
N LEU A 341 -2.13 2.92 -26.53
CA LEU A 341 -0.96 2.63 -27.34
C LEU A 341 -1.30 2.49 -28.82
N MET A 342 -2.39 1.79 -29.15
CA MET A 342 -2.81 1.58 -30.54
C MET A 342 -3.23 2.88 -31.26
N LYS A 343 -3.59 3.92 -30.51
CA LYS A 343 -3.82 5.28 -31.04
C LYS A 343 -2.54 5.98 -31.49
N MET A 344 -1.35 5.49 -31.13
CA MET A 344 -0.09 6.07 -31.58
C MET A 344 0.16 5.69 -33.04
N GLU A 345 0.08 6.67 -33.95
CA GLU A 345 0.17 6.48 -35.42
C GLU A 345 1.33 5.59 -35.87
N LYS A 346 2.46 5.61 -35.15
CA LYS A 346 3.68 4.89 -35.54
C LYS A 346 3.83 3.51 -34.92
N ILE A 347 3.06 3.13 -33.89
CA ILE A 347 3.33 1.88 -33.14
C ILE A 347 3.16 0.64 -34.03
N ASN A 348 2.10 0.63 -34.86
CA ASN A 348 1.76 -0.48 -35.75
C ASN A 348 2.68 -0.55 -36.98
N SER A 349 3.48 0.48 -37.23
CA SER A 349 4.44 0.53 -38.35
C SER A 349 5.82 -0.01 -37.98
N ILE A 350 6.05 -0.37 -36.72
CA ILE A 350 7.35 -0.87 -36.25
C ILE A 350 7.51 -2.32 -36.71
N THR A 351 8.53 -2.57 -37.54
CA THR A 351 8.93 -3.92 -37.95
C THR A 351 9.44 -4.75 -36.77
N ASN A 352 9.19 -6.05 -36.79
CA ASN A 352 9.58 -7.02 -35.74
C ASN A 352 8.97 -6.70 -34.37
N LEU A 353 7.77 -6.11 -34.36
CA LEU A 353 7.00 -5.83 -33.16
C LEU A 353 5.55 -6.28 -33.38
N LYS A 354 5.05 -7.10 -32.47
CA LYS A 354 3.63 -7.45 -32.35
C LYS A 354 3.15 -7.07 -30.97
N ILE A 355 2.01 -6.39 -30.90
CA ILE A 355 1.39 -5.97 -29.66
C ILE A 355 0.00 -6.54 -29.65
N ILE A 356 -0.36 -7.23 -28.58
CA ILE A 356 -1.66 -7.86 -28.43
C ILE A 356 -2.24 -7.55 -27.06
N ASN A 357 -3.55 -7.42 -26.96
CA ASN A 357 -4.23 -7.39 -25.66
C ASN A 357 -4.47 -8.80 -25.12
N TYR A 358 -5.05 -8.89 -23.92
CA TYR A 358 -5.34 -10.17 -23.27
C TYR A 358 -6.31 -11.04 -24.10
N GLU A 359 -7.37 -10.47 -24.66
CA GLU A 359 -8.33 -11.23 -25.46
C GLU A 359 -7.72 -11.78 -26.75
N GLU A 360 -6.89 -10.98 -27.43
CA GLU A 360 -6.12 -11.41 -28.60
C GLU A 360 -5.12 -12.51 -28.24
N PHE A 361 -4.48 -12.41 -27.08
CA PHE A 361 -3.59 -13.45 -26.57
C PHE A 361 -4.32 -14.78 -26.34
N CYS A 362 -5.52 -14.77 -25.77
CA CYS A 362 -6.31 -16.00 -25.58
C CYS A 362 -6.64 -16.74 -26.89
N ARG A 363 -6.61 -16.04 -28.02
CA ARG A 363 -6.85 -16.60 -29.35
C ARG A 363 -5.56 -16.79 -30.14
N PHE A 364 -4.41 -16.44 -29.56
CA PHE A 364 -3.13 -16.46 -30.22
C PHE A 364 -2.55 -17.88 -30.23
N ASP A 365 -2.19 -18.37 -31.41
CA ASP A 365 -1.47 -19.63 -31.54
C ASP A 365 -0.02 -19.45 -31.09
N LEU A 366 0.29 -19.89 -29.87
CA LEU A 366 1.63 -19.83 -29.27
C LEU A 366 2.68 -20.56 -30.11
N LYS A 367 2.32 -21.61 -30.85
CA LYS A 367 3.28 -22.34 -31.71
C LYS A 367 3.75 -21.51 -32.88
N SER A 368 2.97 -20.50 -33.29
CA SER A 368 3.39 -19.55 -34.33
C SER A 368 4.64 -18.75 -33.95
N ILE A 369 5.02 -18.71 -32.66
CA ILE A 369 6.25 -18.06 -32.20
C ILE A 369 7.50 -18.65 -32.84
N LYS A 370 7.49 -19.95 -33.19
CA LYS A 370 8.62 -20.61 -33.90
C LYS A 370 8.86 -20.07 -35.31
N ASN A 371 7.89 -19.34 -35.87
CA ASN A 371 7.93 -18.85 -37.24
C ASN A 371 8.34 -17.37 -37.34
N PHE A 372 8.73 -16.74 -36.23
CA PHE A 372 9.16 -15.33 -36.17
C PHE A 372 10.67 -15.14 -36.07
#